data_AF-A0A368NB55-F1
#
_entry.id   AF-A0A368NB55-F1
#
_cell.length_a   1.000
_cell.length_b   1.000
_cell.length_c   1.000
_cell.angle_alpha   90.00
_cell.angle_beta   90.00
_cell.angle_gamma   90.00
#
_symmetry.space_group_name_H-M   'P 1'
#
loop_
_entity.id
_entity.type
_entity.pdbx_description
1 polymer ?
#
loop_
_entity_poly.entity_id
_entity_poly.type
_entity_poly.pdbx_seq_one_letter_code
_entity_poly.pdbx_strand_id
1 'polypeptide(L)'
;MQLKELLTEDRAVSPVIGVILMVAITVILAAVIGTFVLGLGDQVSENAPQSSLSFDYNTTGPTVDVTHEGGETLEGSNLELVGSDSGSINDSASGDFSAGDQIYTGESYTAGETLRVVWTNPSGGSTNTIARSTAPQ
;
A
#
# COMPACT_ATOMS: atom_id res chain seq x y z
N MET A 1 51.78 37.21 43.22
CA MET A 1 50.48 36.51 43.26
C MET A 1 49.68 36.87 42.01
N GLN A 2 50.09 36.38 40.83
CA GLN A 2 49.49 36.80 39.53
C GLN A 2 49.27 35.63 38.56
N LEU A 3 49.60 34.39 38.95
CA LEU A 3 49.40 33.21 38.09
C LEU A 3 48.04 32.52 38.30
N LYS A 4 47.28 32.94 39.32
CA LYS A 4 45.97 32.38 39.65
C LYS A 4 44.82 33.02 38.85
N GLU A 5 44.95 34.26 38.40
CA GLU A 5 43.92 34.91 37.56
C GLU A 5 43.89 34.35 36.13
N LEU A 6 45.05 34.00 35.55
CA LEU A 6 45.13 33.42 34.19
C LEU A 6 44.57 31.99 34.06
N LEU A 7 44.42 31.27 35.17
CA LEU A 7 43.81 29.94 35.23
C LEU A 7 42.36 29.99 35.77
N THR A 8 41.90 31.16 36.20
CA THR A 8 40.52 31.39 36.68
C THR A 8 39.73 32.28 35.71
N GLU A 9 40.25 32.53 34.51
CA GLU A 9 39.39 32.81 33.37
C GLU A 9 38.81 31.49 32.88
N ASP A 10 37.86 30.97 33.65
CA ASP A 10 36.72 30.23 33.13
C ASP A 10 36.04 31.18 32.13
N ARG A 11 36.66 31.29 30.94
CA ARG A 11 36.07 31.77 29.71
C ARG A 11 34.96 30.78 29.48
N ALA A 12 33.83 31.08 30.11
CA ALA A 12 32.54 30.50 29.90
C ALA A 12 32.43 30.28 28.41
N VAL A 13 32.60 29.01 28.00
CA VAL A 13 32.34 28.60 26.64
C VAL A 13 30.92 29.07 26.39
N SER A 14 30.80 30.00 25.44
CA SER A 14 29.83 31.08 25.53
C SER A 14 28.40 30.56 25.64
N PRO A 15 27.50 31.28 26.35
CA PRO A 15 26.06 31.01 26.30
C PRO A 15 25.55 30.79 24.87
N VAL A 16 26.19 31.43 23.89
CA VAL A 16 25.91 31.32 22.47
C VAL A 16 26.30 29.96 21.88
N ILE A 17 27.43 29.36 22.24
CA ILE A 17 27.81 28.02 21.75
C ILE A 17 26.83 26.97 22.27
N GLY A 18 26.40 27.08 23.54
CA GLY A 18 25.38 26.20 24.11
C GLY A 18 24.05 26.30 23.38
N VAL A 19 23.61 27.54 23.07
CA VAL A 19 22.37 27.77 22.31
C VAL A 19 22.49 27.25 20.88
N ILE A 20 23.60 27.47 20.18
CA ILE A 20 23.80 26.97 18.82
C ILE A 20 23.77 25.43 18.80
N LEU A 21 24.43 24.78 19.76
CA LEU A 21 24.44 23.31 19.84
C LEU A 21 23.05 22.75 20.15
N MET A 22 22.31 23.37 21.08
CA MET A 22 20.95 22.97 21.40
C MET A 22 20.02 23.11 20.19
N VAL A 23 20.06 24.26 19.52
CA VAL A 23 19.26 24.51 18.33
C VAL A 23 19.63 23.53 17.21
N ALA A 24 20.91 23.31 16.95
CA ALA A 24 21.37 22.39 15.90
C ALA A 24 20.83 20.97 16.10
N ILE A 25 20.91 20.43 17.33
CA ILE A 25 20.39 19.09 17.63
C ILE A 25 18.87 19.05 17.43
N THR A 26 18.14 20.05 17.92
CA THR A 26 16.68 20.08 17.76
C THR A 26 16.25 20.19 16.29
N VAL A 27 16.97 20.95 15.46
CA VAL A 27 16.69 21.05 14.02
C VAL A 27 16.93 19.71 13.32
N ILE A 28 18.02 19.02 13.65
CA ILE A 28 18.30 17.68 13.08
C ILE A 28 17.20 16.69 13.50
N LEU A 29 16.87 16.62 14.79
CA LEU A 29 15.84 15.71 15.29
C LEU A 29 14.47 16.02 14.66
N ALA A 30 14.10 17.30 14.57
CA ALA A 30 12.85 17.72 13.94
C ALA A 30 12.81 17.35 12.45
N ALA A 31 13.91 17.57 11.71
CA ALA A 31 14.00 17.21 10.30
C ALA A 31 13.88 15.69 10.10
N VAL A 32 14.61 14.90 10.88
CA VAL A 32 14.60 13.44 10.81
C VAL A 32 13.20 12.90 11.10
N ILE A 33 12.58 13.29 12.22
CA ILE A 33 11.22 12.86 12.57
C ILE A 33 10.22 13.36 11.52
N GLY A 34 10.36 14.59 11.02
CA GLY A 34 9.53 15.13 9.95
C GLY A 34 9.57 14.27 8.69
N THR A 35 10.75 13.83 8.26
CA THR A 35 10.87 12.91 7.12
C THR A 35 10.32 11.51 7.40
N PHE A 36 10.45 11.00 8.63
CA PHE A 36 9.86 9.72 9.01
C PHE A 36 8.33 9.78 9.03
N VAL A 37 7.75 10.85 9.57
CA VAL A 37 6.29 11.03 9.63
C VAL A 37 5.71 11.24 8.22
N LEU A 38 6.38 12.05 7.38
CA LEU A 38 5.95 12.23 5.99
C LEU A 38 6.07 10.93 5.19
N GLY A 39 7.15 10.17 5.35
CA GLY A 39 7.34 8.87 4.69
C GLY A 39 6.35 7.78 5.15
N LEU A 40 5.81 7.87 6.37
CA LEU A 40 4.72 7.00 6.82
C LEU A 40 3.37 7.37 6.18
N GLY A 41 3.16 8.66 5.85
CA GLY A 41 1.97 9.11 5.12
C GLY A 41 1.87 8.47 3.73
N ASP A 42 2.99 8.39 3.01
CA ASP A 42 3.05 7.75 1.71
C ASP A 42 2.80 6.23 1.79
N GLN A 43 3.34 5.54 2.82
CA GLN A 43 3.11 4.10 2.99
C GLN A 43 1.66 3.74 3.35
N VAL A 44 0.98 4.56 4.14
CA VAL A 44 -0.43 4.30 4.50
C VAL A 44 -1.35 4.46 3.29
N SER A 45 -0.98 5.31 2.32
CA SER A 45 -1.78 5.53 1.12
C SER A 45 -1.57 4.44 0.05
N GLU A 46 -0.53 3.62 0.12
CA GLU A 46 -0.21 2.64 -0.95
C GLU A 46 -0.50 1.18 -0.60
N ASN A 47 -0.90 0.87 0.64
CA ASN A 47 -1.18 -0.51 1.01
C ASN A 47 -2.53 -0.95 0.42
N ALA A 48 -2.47 -1.79 -0.61
CA ALA A 48 -3.64 -2.47 -1.12
C ALA A 48 -4.28 -3.34 -0.03
N PRO A 49 -5.62 -3.39 0.03
CA PRO A 49 -6.34 -4.15 1.04
C PRO A 49 -5.96 -5.63 1.01
N GLN A 50 -5.87 -6.24 2.19
CA GLN A 50 -5.52 -7.65 2.34
C GLN A 50 -6.81 -8.49 2.39
N SER A 51 -7.12 -9.12 1.25
CA SER A 51 -8.28 -9.99 1.09
C SER A 51 -7.86 -11.34 0.48
N SER A 52 -8.47 -12.43 0.95
CA SER A 52 -8.36 -13.75 0.35
C SER A 52 -9.46 -13.90 -0.71
N LEU A 53 -9.05 -14.23 -1.93
CA LEU A 53 -9.94 -14.44 -3.07
C LEU A 53 -9.70 -15.84 -3.63
N SER A 54 -10.79 -16.54 -3.92
CA SER A 54 -10.76 -17.84 -4.60
C SER A 54 -11.35 -17.73 -5.99
N PHE A 55 -10.82 -18.52 -6.92
CA PHE A 55 -11.27 -18.59 -8.31
C PHE A 55 -11.80 -20.00 -8.56
N ASP A 56 -13.09 -20.09 -8.91
CA ASP A 56 -13.71 -21.34 -9.35
C ASP A 56 -13.85 -21.31 -10.88
N TYR A 57 -13.32 -22.32 -11.55
CA TYR A 57 -13.32 -22.42 -13.00
C TYR A 57 -14.32 -23.46 -13.46
N ASN A 58 -15.36 -23.01 -14.16
CA ASN A 58 -16.34 -23.90 -14.75
C ASN A 58 -15.83 -24.41 -16.10
N THR A 59 -15.71 -25.73 -16.24
CA THR A 59 -15.23 -26.38 -17.48
C THR A 59 -16.35 -26.71 -18.47
N THR A 60 -17.62 -26.60 -18.06
CA THR A 60 -18.79 -26.93 -18.88
C THR A 60 -19.28 -25.72 -19.69
N GLY A 61 -19.21 -24.54 -19.10
CA GLY A 61 -19.19 -23.26 -19.81
C GLY A 61 -17.99 -22.51 -19.25
N PRO A 62 -17.02 -22.06 -20.06
CA PRO A 62 -15.69 -21.60 -19.61
C PRO A 62 -15.74 -20.30 -18.80
N THR A 63 -16.56 -20.21 -17.76
CA THR A 63 -16.75 -19.04 -16.91
C THR A 63 -15.91 -19.17 -15.64
N VAL A 64 -15.58 -18.04 -15.04
CA VAL A 64 -14.85 -17.99 -13.77
C VAL A 64 -15.65 -17.22 -12.73
N ASP A 65 -15.79 -17.83 -11.56
CA ASP A 65 -16.46 -17.25 -10.41
C ASP A 65 -15.41 -16.85 -9.37
N VAL A 66 -15.39 -15.57 -9.00
CA VAL A 66 -14.45 -15.04 -8.01
C VAL A 66 -15.17 -14.87 -6.68
N THR A 67 -14.69 -15.55 -5.65
CA THR A 67 -15.30 -15.55 -4.30
C THR A 67 -14.41 -14.84 -3.30
N HIS A 68 -14.98 -13.97 -2.47
CA HIS A 68 -14.28 -13.39 -1.32
C HIS A 68 -14.31 -14.38 -0.15
N GLU A 69 -13.16 -14.92 0.23
CA GLU A 69 -13.07 -15.92 1.30
C GLU A 69 -12.90 -15.28 2.69
N GLY A 70 -12.46 -14.03 2.75
CA GLY A 70 -12.20 -13.33 4.00
C GLY A 70 -11.18 -12.21 3.88
N GLY A 71 -11.07 -11.38 4.92
CA GLY A 71 -10.21 -10.21 4.95
C GLY A 71 -11.01 -8.91 4.92
N GLU A 72 -10.42 -7.86 4.37
CA GLU A 72 -11.05 -6.54 4.27
C GLU A 72 -12.15 -6.52 3.20
N THR A 73 -13.23 -5.76 3.46
CA THR A 73 -14.26 -5.49 2.46
C THR A 73 -13.68 -4.60 1.36
N LEU A 74 -13.91 -4.99 0.11
CA LEU A 74 -13.43 -4.29 -1.06
C LEU A 74 -14.60 -3.56 -1.72
N GLU A 75 -14.38 -2.35 -2.23
CA GLU A 75 -15.40 -1.71 -3.06
C GLU A 75 -15.29 -2.28 -4.48
N GLY A 76 -16.35 -2.87 -4.99
CA GLY A 76 -16.33 -3.54 -6.28
C GLY A 76 -16.07 -2.61 -7.47
N SER A 77 -16.39 -1.32 -7.33
CA SER A 77 -16.07 -0.26 -8.30
C SER A 77 -14.57 -0.06 -8.50
N ASN A 78 -13.77 -0.47 -7.52
CA ASN A 78 -12.31 -0.36 -7.53
C ASN A 78 -11.63 -1.68 -7.90
N LEU A 79 -12.39 -2.73 -8.23
CA LEU A 79 -11.89 -4.03 -8.64
C LEU A 79 -12.08 -4.25 -10.14
N GLU A 80 -11.04 -4.73 -10.78
CA GLU A 80 -11.03 -5.11 -12.18
C GLU A 80 -10.43 -6.50 -12.33
N LEU A 81 -11.11 -7.40 -13.06
CA LEU A 81 -10.56 -8.69 -13.41
C LEU A 81 -9.85 -8.59 -14.77
N VAL A 82 -8.56 -8.91 -14.81
CA VAL A 82 -7.75 -8.79 -16.03
C VAL A 82 -7.24 -10.16 -16.44
N GLY A 83 -7.61 -10.59 -17.65
CA GLY A 83 -7.06 -11.76 -18.33
C GLY A 83 -5.76 -11.44 -19.08
N SER A 84 -4.89 -12.43 -19.22
CA SER A 84 -3.60 -12.25 -19.92
C SER A 84 -3.76 -12.26 -21.44
N ASP A 85 -4.84 -12.86 -21.97
CA ASP A 85 -5.06 -13.00 -23.40
C ASP A 85 -6.23 -12.13 -23.87
N SER A 86 -5.93 -10.86 -24.15
CA SER A 86 -6.64 -9.89 -25.01
C SER A 86 -8.16 -9.65 -24.87
N GLY A 87 -8.84 -10.32 -23.95
CA GLY A 87 -10.18 -9.98 -23.47
C GLY A 87 -10.05 -9.65 -22.00
N SER A 88 -9.87 -8.38 -21.67
CA SER A 88 -10.04 -7.97 -20.27
C SER A 88 -11.47 -8.34 -19.90
N ILE A 89 -11.63 -9.26 -18.94
CA ILE A 89 -12.93 -9.59 -18.36
C ILE A 89 -13.29 -8.37 -17.52
N ASN A 90 -13.76 -7.31 -18.17
CA ASN A 90 -14.08 -6.04 -17.52
C ASN A 90 -15.41 -6.16 -16.77
N ASP A 91 -15.49 -7.14 -15.88
CA ASP A 91 -16.58 -7.29 -14.96
C ASP A 91 -16.16 -6.67 -13.64
N SER A 92 -16.83 -5.58 -13.28
CA SER A 92 -16.63 -4.89 -12.01
C SER A 92 -17.70 -5.37 -11.05
N ALA A 93 -17.29 -5.76 -9.84
CA ALA A 93 -18.26 -6.01 -8.79
C ALA A 93 -19.09 -4.74 -8.54
N SER A 94 -20.41 -4.86 -8.47
CA SER A 94 -21.28 -3.75 -8.11
C SER A 94 -21.47 -3.72 -6.59
N GLY A 95 -21.10 -2.61 -5.95
CA GLY A 95 -21.25 -2.43 -4.50
C GLY A 95 -20.08 -2.98 -3.68
N ASP A 96 -20.30 -3.14 -2.37
CA ASP A 96 -19.31 -3.70 -1.46
C ASP A 96 -19.14 -5.21 -1.71
N PHE A 97 -17.91 -5.67 -1.71
CA PHE A 97 -17.51 -7.06 -1.92
C PHE A 97 -16.86 -7.58 -0.64
N SER A 98 -17.59 -8.41 0.07
CA SER A 98 -17.29 -8.89 1.43
C SER A 98 -17.25 -10.41 1.50
N ALA A 99 -16.77 -10.94 2.62
CA ALA A 99 -16.60 -12.39 2.80
C ALA A 99 -17.91 -13.16 2.55
N GLY A 100 -17.88 -14.09 1.59
CA GLY A 100 -19.03 -14.87 1.14
C GLY A 100 -19.69 -14.35 -0.15
N ASP A 101 -19.34 -13.14 -0.60
CA ASP A 101 -19.83 -12.62 -1.88
C ASP A 101 -19.09 -13.27 -3.05
N GLN A 102 -19.81 -13.40 -4.18
CA GLN A 102 -19.28 -13.96 -5.43
C GLN A 102 -19.52 -13.00 -6.60
N ILE A 103 -18.51 -12.89 -7.46
CA ILE A 103 -18.58 -12.17 -8.74
C ILE A 103 -18.64 -13.24 -9.83
N TYR A 104 -19.76 -13.26 -10.54
CA TYR A 104 -19.96 -14.13 -11.69
C TYR A 104 -19.47 -13.39 -12.92
N THR A 105 -18.29 -13.75 -13.42
CA THR A 105 -17.86 -13.18 -14.69
C THR A 105 -18.60 -13.91 -15.80
N GLY A 106 -19.57 -13.23 -16.42
CA GLY A 106 -20.33 -13.78 -17.53
C GLY A 106 -19.49 -14.04 -18.79
N GLU A 107 -18.17 -13.97 -18.69
CA GLU A 107 -17.21 -14.06 -19.78
C GLU A 107 -16.45 -15.38 -19.77
N SER A 108 -15.97 -15.75 -20.95
CA SER A 108 -15.24 -17.00 -21.16
C SER A 108 -13.74 -16.82 -20.92
N TYR A 109 -13.14 -17.60 -20.03
CA TYR A 109 -11.69 -17.68 -19.87
C TYR A 109 -11.07 -18.58 -20.95
N THR A 110 -9.81 -18.29 -21.30
CA THR A 110 -8.99 -19.14 -22.17
C THR A 110 -8.20 -20.15 -21.35
N ALA A 111 -8.22 -21.42 -21.76
CA ALA A 111 -7.48 -22.48 -21.09
C ALA A 111 -5.98 -22.13 -20.97
N GLY A 112 -5.45 -22.11 -19.74
CA GLY A 112 -4.06 -21.73 -19.46
C GLY A 112 -3.75 -20.26 -19.29
N GLU A 113 -4.73 -19.38 -19.43
CA GLU A 113 -4.47 -17.96 -19.16
C GLU A 113 -4.32 -17.69 -17.66
N THR A 114 -3.64 -16.60 -17.32
CA THR A 114 -3.59 -16.11 -15.94
C THR A 114 -4.56 -14.95 -15.78
N LEU A 115 -5.52 -15.13 -14.87
CA LEU A 115 -6.44 -14.09 -14.42
C LEU A 115 -5.86 -13.37 -13.21
N ARG A 116 -6.12 -12.07 -13.12
CA ARG A 116 -5.63 -11.20 -12.05
C ARG A 116 -6.75 -10.29 -11.59
N VAL A 117 -6.97 -10.21 -10.29
CA VAL A 117 -7.82 -9.18 -9.69
C VAL A 117 -6.92 -7.99 -9.38
N VAL A 118 -7.17 -6.88 -10.06
CA VAL A 118 -6.49 -5.61 -9.88
C VAL A 118 -7.38 -4.72 -9.04
N TRP A 119 -6.83 -4.20 -7.96
CA TRP A 119 -7.45 -3.17 -7.14
C TRP A 119 -6.84 -1.81 -7.46
N THR A 120 -7.67 -0.81 -7.64
CA THR A 120 -7.27 0.59 -7.85
C THR A 120 -7.58 1.41 -6.61
N ASN A 121 -6.63 2.21 -6.13
CA ASN A 121 -6.88 3.07 -4.97
C ASN A 121 -7.94 4.13 -5.31
N PRO A 122 -9.04 4.26 -4.53
CA PRO A 122 -10.07 5.27 -4.76
C PRO A 122 -9.55 6.71 -4.62
N SER A 123 -8.46 6.93 -3.89
CA SER A 123 -7.79 8.24 -3.78
C SER A 123 -6.94 8.59 -5.01
N GLY A 124 -6.84 7.67 -5.98
CA GLY A 124 -6.00 7.76 -7.15
C GLY A 124 -4.51 7.49 -6.84
N GLY A 125 -3.77 7.03 -7.84
CA GLY A 125 -2.30 7.02 -7.80
C GLY A 125 -1.62 5.66 -7.79
N SER A 126 -2.29 4.58 -7.36
CA SER A 126 -1.68 3.25 -7.28
C SER A 126 -2.68 2.14 -7.65
N THR A 127 -2.20 1.13 -8.38
CA THR A 127 -2.96 -0.08 -8.78
C THR A 127 -2.17 -1.32 -8.38
N ASN A 128 -2.80 -2.27 -7.70
CA ASN A 128 -2.13 -3.45 -7.18
C ASN A 128 -2.90 -4.72 -7.58
N THR A 129 -2.19 -5.78 -7.98
CA THR A 129 -2.78 -7.11 -8.13
C THR A 129 -2.95 -7.73 -6.75
N ILE A 130 -4.19 -7.93 -6.30
CA ILE A 130 -4.51 -8.50 -4.98
C ILE A 130 -4.69 -10.02 -5.03
N ALA A 131 -5.06 -10.57 -6.19
CA ALA A 131 -5.15 -12.01 -6.40
C ALA A 131 -4.83 -12.38 -7.85
N ARG A 132 -4.34 -13.61 -8.05
CA ARG A 132 -4.08 -14.16 -9.38
C ARG A 132 -4.34 -15.66 -9.37
N SER A 133 -4.84 -16.18 -10.48
CA SER A 133 -5.04 -17.61 -10.67
C SER A 133 -4.87 -17.99 -12.13
N THR A 134 -4.34 -19.18 -12.37
CA THR A 134 -4.15 -19.72 -13.72
C THR A 134 -5.28 -20.68 -14.05
N ALA A 135 -5.95 -20.44 -15.17
CA ALA A 135 -7.03 -21.27 -15.65
C ALA A 135 -6.56 -22.70 -15.95
N PRO A 136 -7.41 -23.71 -15.70
CA PRO A 136 -7.11 -25.09 -16.07
C PRO A 136 -6.95 -25.23 -17.60
N GLN A 137 -6.16 -26.23 -18.00
CA GLN A 137 -5.92 -26.62 -19.40
C GLN A 137 -7.08 -27.45 -19.96
#